data_AF-A0A1H2GTG1-F1
#
_entry.id   AF-A0A1H2GTG1-F1
#
_cell.length_a   1.000
_cell.length_b   1.000
_cell.length_c   1.000
_cell.angle_alpha   90.00
_cell.angle_beta   90.00
_cell.angle_gamma   90.00
#
_symmetry.space_group_name_H-M   'P 1'
#
loop_
_entity.id
_entity.type
_entity.pdbx_description
1 polymer ?
#
loop_
_entity_poly.entity_id
_entity_poly.type
_entity_poly.pdbx_seq_one_letter_code
_entity_poly.pdbx_strand_id
1 'polypeptide(L)' 'MVAGDGYRGTAVGVNNNTDFLKSVSTGTVTATSTPIHRGRRQQLWAVDMVDQDGTLLAKTQVRLQNIEAR' A
#
# COMPACT_ATOMS: atom_id res chain seq x y z
N MET A 1 -4.65 7.08 1.86
CA MET A 1 -3.32 7.45 2.40
C MET A 1 -3.31 8.94 2.68
N VAL A 2 -3.37 9.34 3.94
CA VAL A 2 -3.04 10.73 4.31
C VAL A 2 -1.52 10.78 4.39
N ALA A 3 -0.90 11.59 3.54
CA ALA A 3 0.55 11.73 3.46
C ALA A 3 1.07 12.43 4.73
N GLY A 4 1.37 11.66 5.78
CA GLY A 4 2.11 12.16 6.94
C GLY A 4 3.57 12.38 6.55
N ASP A 5 3.97 13.65 6.45
CA ASP A 5 5.33 14.18 6.22
C ASP A 5 6.21 13.35 5.29
N GLY A 6 5.61 12.83 4.21
CA GLY A 6 6.26 12.02 3.19
C GLY A 6 7.06 12.87 2.21
N TYR A 7 8.04 12.23 1.56
CA TYR A 7 8.86 12.74 0.47
C TYR A 7 8.11 13.80 -0.39
N ARG A 8 8.64 15.03 -0.44
CA ARG A 8 8.08 16.18 -1.17
C ARG A 8 8.28 16.10 -2.70
N GLY A 9 8.07 14.93 -3.28
CA GLY A 9 8.16 14.69 -4.72
C GLY A 9 7.20 13.59 -5.17
N THR A 10 7.22 13.27 -6.46
CA THR A 10 6.30 12.28 -7.03
C THR A 10 6.79 10.87 -6.72
N ALA A 11 5.89 10.00 -6.25
CA ALA A 11 6.16 8.58 -6.11
C ALA A 11 5.41 7.81 -7.20
N VAL A 12 6.09 6.87 -7.87
CA VAL A 12 5.49 5.99 -8.88
C VAL A 12 5.55 4.54 -8.43
N GLY A 13 4.50 3.77 -8.71
CA GLY A 13 4.49 2.34 -8.47
C GLY A 13 5.41 1.61 -9.42
N VAL A 14 6.33 0.80 -8.88
CA VAL A 14 7.25 -0.02 -9.69
C VAL A 14 7.02 -1.52 -9.50
N ASN A 15 6.43 -1.92 -8.39
CA ASN A 15 6.03 -3.31 -8.18
C ASN A 15 4.85 -3.38 -7.19
N ASN A 16 3.92 -4.28 -7.47
CA ASN A 16 2.83 -4.68 -6.59
C ASN A 16 2.77 -6.20 -6.56
N ASN A 17 2.94 -6.79 -5.38
CA ASN A 17 2.70 -8.22 -5.17
C ASN A 17 1.52 -8.38 -4.21
N THR A 18 0.55 -9.23 -4.54
CA THR A 18 -0.69 -9.39 -3.78
C THR A 18 -1.05 -10.85 -3.62
N ASP A 19 -1.22 -11.26 -2.37
CA ASP A 19 -1.72 -12.58 -1.99
C ASP A 19 -3.20 -12.45 -1.60
N PHE A 20 -4.08 -13.14 -2.33
CA PHE A 20 -5.51 -13.20 -2.04
C PHE A 20 -5.82 -14.40 -1.16
N LEU A 21 -6.37 -14.15 0.02
CA LEU A 21 -6.62 -15.16 1.05
C LEU A 21 -8.10 -15.59 1.09
N LYS A 22 -9.02 -14.66 0.83
CA LYS A 22 -10.47 -14.90 0.87
C LYS A 22 -11.20 -14.03 -0.13
N SER A 23 -12.19 -14.59 -0.81
CA SER A 23 -13.08 -13.85 -1.71
C SER A 23 -14.20 -13.14 -0.93
N VAL A 24 -14.64 -12.01 -1.47
CA VAL A 24 -15.81 -11.27 -0.99
C VAL A 24 -16.63 -10.85 -2.20
N SER A 25 -17.96 -11.00 -2.14
CA SER A 25 -18.86 -10.73 -3.27
C SER A 25 -19.52 -9.35 -3.22
N THR A 26 -19.67 -8.79 -2.02
CA THR A 26 -20.34 -7.49 -1.78
C THR A 26 -19.79 -6.83 -0.51
N GLY A 27 -20.12 -5.54 -0.30
CA GLY A 27 -19.70 -4.79 0.89
C GLY A 27 -18.50 -3.89 0.64
N THR A 28 -17.84 -3.47 1.72
CA THR A 28 -16.70 -2.54 1.67
C THR A 28 -15.42 -3.22 2.14
N VAL A 29 -14.34 -3.03 1.38
CA VAL A 29 -13.00 -3.48 1.76
C VAL A 29 -12.21 -2.29 2.27
N THR A 30 -11.66 -2.40 3.48
CA THR A 30 -10.79 -1.39 4.08
C THR A 30 -9.33 -1.79 3.89
N ALA A 31 -8.56 -0.94 3.21
CA ALA A 31 -7.13 -1.13 3.00
C ALA A 31 -6.32 -0.25 3.97
N THR A 32 -5.52 -0.87 4.84
CA THR A 32 -4.62 -0.17 5.76
C THR A 32 -3.19 -0.34 5.32
N SER A 33 -2.51 0.77 4.99
CA SER A 33 -1.12 0.78 4.53
C SER A 33 -0.15 1.17 5.64
N THR A 34 0.84 0.32 5.90
CA THR A 34 1.90 0.52 6.89
C THR A 34 3.26 0.63 6.17
N PRO A 35 4.04 1.69 6.40
CA PRO A 35 5.35 1.81 5.78
C PRO A 35 6.33 0.79 6.38
N ILE A 36 6.96 -0.01 5.53
CA ILE A 36 8.09 -0.88 5.91
C ILE A 36 9.40 -0.10 5.80
N HIS A 37 9.55 0.67 4.72
CA HIS A 37 10.74 1.48 4.45
C HIS A 37 10.37 2.74 3.67
N ARG A 38 10.95 3.90 4.04
CA ARG A 38 10.75 5.19 3.37
C ARG A 38 12.09 5.90 3.15
N GLY A 39 12.84 5.44 2.15
CA GLY A 39 14.15 6.00 1.79
C GLY A 39 14.05 7.15 0.79
N ARG A 40 15.20 7.73 0.43
CA ARG A 40 15.27 8.84 -0.52
C ARG A 40 14.77 8.47 -1.92
N ARG A 41 15.14 7.28 -2.43
CA ARG A 41 14.81 6.82 -3.80
C ARG A 41 13.67 5.80 -3.87
N GLN A 42 13.40 5.08 -2.78
CA GLN A 42 12.42 3.99 -2.79
C GLN A 42 11.59 3.98 -1.50
N GLN A 43 10.37 3.49 -1.62
CA GLN A 43 9.51 3.16 -0.50
C GLN A 43 9.01 1.73 -0.64
N LEU A 44 8.80 1.08 0.50
CA LEU A 44 8.18 -0.23 0.60
C LEU A 44 7.05 -0.14 1.63
N TRP A 45 5.87 -0.58 1.24
CA TRP A 45 4.67 -0.54 2.04
C TRP A 45 4.05 -1.93 2.14
N ALA A 46 3.64 -2.33 3.34
CA ALA A 46 2.69 -3.42 3.53
C ALA A 46 1.28 -2.83 3.52
N VAL A 47 0.33 -3.51 2.90
CA VAL A 47 -1.07 -3.14 2.97
C VAL A 47 -1.89 -4.38 3.28
N ASP A 48 -2.71 -4.25 4.32
CA ASP A 48 -3.68 -5.27 4.71
C ASP A 48 -5.07 -4.82 4.26
N MET A 49 -5.80 -5.70 3.60
CA MET A 49 -7.16 -5.47 3.15
C MET A 49 -8.12 -6.37 3.92
N VAL A 50 -9.08 -5.75 4.61
CA VAL A 50 -10.07 -6.44 5.45
C VAL A 50 -11.49 -6.12 5.01
N ASP A 51 -12.43 -7.04 5.23
CA ASP A 51 -13.87 -6.75 5.12
C ASP A 51 -14.39 -5.93 6.32
N GLN A 52 -15.71 -5.68 6.34
CA GLN A 52 -16.36 -4.90 7.40
C GLN A 52 -16.32 -5.58 8.77
N ASP A 53 -16.17 -6.91 8.81
CA ASP A 53 -16.05 -7.69 10.04
C ASP A 53 -14.58 -7.80 10.51
N GLY A 54 -13.64 -7.20 9.77
CA GLY A 54 -12.21 -7.26 10.05
C GLY A 54 -11.54 -8.55 9.56
N THR A 55 -12.21 -9.37 8.77
CA THR A 55 -11.60 -10.57 8.18
C THR A 55 -10.56 -10.16 7.14
N LEU A 56 -9.34 -10.66 7.26
CA LEU A 56 -8.29 -10.43 6.28
C LEU A 56 -8.61 -11.11 4.95
N LEU A 57 -8.72 -10.31 3.88
CA LEU A 57 -9.05 -10.76 2.54
C LEU A 57 -7.80 -10.90 1.66
N ALA A 58 -6.87 -9.97 1.78
CA ALA A 58 -5.65 -9.95 1.00
C ALA A 58 -4.54 -9.21 1.73
N LYS A 59 -3.29 -9.61 1.44
CA LYS A 59 -2.08 -8.88 1.81
C LYS A 59 -1.37 -8.44 0.56
N THR A 60 -0.90 -7.20 0.53
CA THR A 60 -0.10 -6.71 -0.58
C THR A 60 1.15 -5.99 -0.09
N GLN A 61 2.23 -6.13 -0.86
CA GLN A 61 3.41 -5.30 -0.73
C GLN A 61 3.55 -4.42 -1.97
N VAL A 62 3.66 -3.12 -1.73
CA VAL A 62 3.81 -2.09 -2.78
C VAL A 62 5.19 -1.48 -2.69
N ARG A 63 5.92 -1.51 -3.81
CA ARG A 63 7.17 -0.78 -3.97
C ARG A 63 6.92 0.47 -4.81
N LEU A 64 7.33 1.60 -4.25
CA LEU A 64 7.30 2.90 -4.93
C LEU A 64 8.72 3.39 -5.19
N GLN A 65 8.91 4.10 -6.28
CA GLN A 65 10.11 4.86 -6.56
C GLN A 65 9.82 6.35 -6.43
N ASN A 66 10.65 7.03 -5.64
CA ASN A 66 10.63 8.47 -5.50
C ASN A 66 11.37 9.09 -6.68
N ILE A 67 10.70 10.00 -7.38
CA ILE A 67 11.25 10.73 -8.51
C ILE A 67 11.30 12.20 -8.14
N GLU A 68 12.49 12.79 -8.28
CA GLU A 68 12.70 14.22 -8.10
C GLU A 68 12.07 14.96 -9.28
N ALA A 69 11.34 16.05 -8.99
CA ALA A 69 10.91 16.95 -10.04
C ALA A 69 12.16 17.57 -10.68
N ARG A 70 12.26 17.47 -12.01
CA ARG A 70 13.37 18.03 -12.78
C ARG A 70 13.20 19.54 -12.96
#